data_AF-A8M115-F1
#
_entry.id   AF-A8M115-F1
#
_cell.length_a   1.000
_cell.length_b   1.000
_cell.length_c   1.000
_cell.angle_alpha   90.00
_cell.angle_beta   90.00
_cell.angle_gamma   90.00
#
_symmetry.space_group_name_H-M   'P 1'
#
loop_
_entity.id
_entity.type
_entity.pdbx_description
1 polymer ?
#
loop_
_entity_poly.entity_id
_entity_poly.type
_entity_poly.pdbx_seq_one_letter_code
_entity_poly.pdbx_strand_id
1 'polypeptide(L)'
;MTDTVADVNTSAVGAPVTGAGRERSAPSPARAPNTPPRIDKRDPRYLALRNFAISISVFNILGYTVLGFEHPWTWPLFALAVGYVAEIVIELVSAWAQRRPAAFTGNGAWGMYTFLLPTHITALAVNMLLYANDLFWPIAFGVVVAIGAKTVFRAPIKGRSRHFLNPSNFGITVTLLAFSWVNVAPPYQFTENVPDMIALGVPLIILTAGTVLNAKLTGRVLLIVGWVGGFVIQALVRHLIWDVALWGALGMMTGVAFVLFTNYMITDPGTTPPSGRAQFIFGSSVAAVYGVLMVANVVYTLFFAVTIVCFARGAYWWARWALQRRRERQRPVELMRTLAQPAAG
;
A
#
# COMPACT_ATOMS: atom_id res chain seq x y z
N MET A 1 -12.48 -4.60 81.44
CA MET A 1 -11.14 -3.97 81.36
C MET A 1 -11.24 -2.87 80.32
N THR A 2 -11.54 -1.65 80.79
CA THR A 2 -10.80 -0.39 80.54
C THR A 2 -9.90 -0.36 79.29
N ASP A 3 -10.14 0.49 78.29
CA ASP A 3 -9.90 1.95 78.23
C ASP A 3 -8.58 2.30 77.49
N THR A 4 -8.73 3.08 76.40
CA THR A 4 -8.05 4.38 76.15
C THR A 4 -6.56 4.48 75.73
N VAL A 5 -6.29 5.55 74.94
CA VAL A 5 -5.04 6.34 74.74
C VAL A 5 -3.94 5.68 73.89
N ALA A 6 -3.59 6.16 72.69
CA ALA A 6 -2.93 7.41 72.25
C ALA A 6 -1.40 7.51 72.48
N ASP A 7 -0.76 7.98 71.40
CA ASP A 7 0.44 8.81 71.32
C ASP A 7 1.89 8.27 71.42
N VAL A 8 2.73 9.09 70.74
CA VAL A 8 4.19 9.32 70.87
C VAL A 8 5.06 8.49 69.91
N ASN A 9 5.58 9.02 68.78
CA ASN A 9 6.49 10.15 68.50
C ASN A 9 7.99 9.81 68.67
N THR A 10 8.85 10.47 67.87
CA THR A 10 10.34 10.48 67.81
C THR A 10 10.97 9.35 66.96
N SER A 11 12.03 9.52 66.14
CA SER A 11 13.06 10.56 65.90
C SER A 11 13.77 10.21 64.56
N ALA A 12 13.94 11.12 63.60
CA ALA A 12 15.09 12.00 63.35
C ALA A 12 16.47 11.33 63.02
N VAL A 13 16.83 11.44 61.72
CA VAL A 13 18.15 11.83 61.14
C VAL A 13 19.29 10.79 61.01
N GLY A 14 19.74 10.59 59.76
CA GLY A 14 21.06 10.05 59.37
C GLY A 14 21.22 9.84 57.85
N ALA A 15 21.92 10.76 57.17
CA ALA A 15 22.27 10.73 55.72
C ALA A 15 23.54 9.89 55.44
N PRO A 16 24.18 9.90 54.23
CA PRO A 16 23.70 9.86 52.83
C PRO A 16 24.27 8.64 52.06
N VAL A 17 23.67 8.23 50.92
CA VAL A 17 24.36 7.34 49.95
C VAL A 17 24.44 8.05 48.60
N THR A 18 25.68 8.34 48.22
CA THR A 18 26.11 8.94 46.96
C THR A 18 26.14 7.92 45.81
N GLY A 19 25.56 8.30 44.67
CA GLY A 19 26.14 8.08 43.34
C GLY A 19 25.81 6.79 42.57
N ALA A 20 24.93 6.90 41.57
CA ALA A 20 25.11 6.26 40.26
C ALA A 20 24.30 7.03 39.19
N GLY A 21 24.99 7.44 38.12
CA GLY A 21 24.58 8.48 37.19
C GLY A 21 23.29 8.21 36.41
N ARG A 22 22.41 9.22 36.39
CA ARG A 22 21.53 9.46 35.24
C ARG A 22 22.39 9.97 34.10
N GLU A 23 22.73 9.10 33.15
CA GLU A 23 23.23 9.53 31.85
C GLU A 23 22.22 10.50 31.23
N ARG A 24 22.56 11.79 31.23
CA ARG A 24 21.90 12.77 30.38
C ARG A 24 22.28 12.40 28.96
N SER A 25 21.37 11.73 28.26
CA SER A 25 21.44 11.55 26.82
C SER A 25 21.74 12.91 26.18
N ALA A 26 22.93 13.04 25.59
CA ALA A 26 23.38 14.26 24.94
C ALA A 26 22.33 14.73 23.92
N PRO A 27 22.08 16.04 23.80
CA PRO A 27 21.19 16.56 22.77
C PRO A 27 21.76 16.14 21.41
N SER A 28 20.95 15.39 20.66
CA SER A 28 21.25 15.02 19.28
C SER A 28 21.60 16.30 18.50
N PRO A 29 22.69 16.33 17.70
CA PRO A 29 23.13 17.54 17.02
C PRO A 29 21.98 18.14 16.21
N ALA A 30 21.76 19.44 16.38
CA ALA A 30 20.68 20.18 15.76
C ALA A 30 20.67 19.92 14.25
N ARG A 31 19.61 19.23 13.80
CA ARG A 31 19.44 18.80 12.42
C ARG A 31 19.37 20.02 11.51
N ALA A 32 20.17 20.05 10.44
CA ALA A 32 20.02 21.07 9.40
C ALA A 32 18.55 21.10 8.92
N PRO A 33 17.93 22.29 8.78
CA PRO A 33 16.48 22.46 8.69
C PRO A 33 15.82 21.78 7.47
N ASN A 34 16.60 21.29 6.51
CA ASN A 34 16.10 20.72 5.26
C ASN A 34 16.47 19.23 5.04
N THR A 35 17.12 18.55 5.99
CA THR A 35 17.48 17.14 5.78
C THR A 35 16.27 16.23 6.01
N PRO A 36 15.86 15.40 5.02
CA PRO A 36 14.74 14.47 5.15
C PRO A 36 14.85 13.64 6.45
N PRO A 37 13.77 13.52 7.25
CA PRO A 37 13.78 12.74 8.48
C PRO A 37 14.24 11.30 8.22
N ARG A 38 15.19 10.81 9.02
CA ARG A 38 15.68 9.45 8.91
C ARG A 38 14.57 8.50 9.33
N ILE A 39 14.23 7.55 8.47
CA ILE A 39 13.33 6.46 8.83
C ILE A 39 14.07 5.55 9.81
N ASP A 40 13.49 5.34 11.00
CA ASP A 40 14.03 4.44 12.01
C ASP A 40 13.94 2.98 11.54
N LYS A 41 14.95 2.18 11.85
CA LYS A 41 14.96 0.73 11.63
C LYS A 41 13.82 0.02 12.36
N ARG A 42 13.31 0.60 13.45
CA ARG A 42 12.19 0.07 14.24
C ARG A 42 10.82 0.61 13.79
N ASP A 43 10.76 1.51 12.80
CA ASP A 43 9.49 2.00 12.27
C ASP A 43 8.69 0.83 11.68
N PRO A 44 7.45 0.57 12.15
CA PRO A 44 6.59 -0.47 11.61
C PRO A 44 6.40 -0.38 10.08
N ARG A 45 6.39 0.85 9.53
CA ARG A 45 6.28 1.06 8.08
C ARG A 45 7.51 0.57 7.33
N TYR A 46 8.70 0.81 7.88
CA TYR A 46 9.94 0.30 7.30
C TYR A 46 10.00 -1.22 7.39
N LEU A 47 9.67 -1.79 8.55
CA LEU A 47 9.64 -3.24 8.74
C LEU A 47 8.69 -3.93 7.76
N ALA A 48 7.50 -3.35 7.54
CA ALA A 48 6.58 -3.83 6.53
C ALA A 48 7.19 -3.77 5.12
N LEU A 49 7.70 -2.61 4.70
CA LEU A 49 8.32 -2.44 3.37
C LEU A 49 9.49 -3.39 3.14
N ARG A 50 10.38 -3.55 4.12
CA ARG A 50 11.52 -4.45 4.04
C ARG A 50 11.07 -5.91 3.89
N ASN A 51 10.13 -6.34 4.73
CA ASN A 51 9.64 -7.72 4.70
C ASN A 51 8.87 -8.00 3.39
N PHE A 52 8.09 -7.05 2.88
CA PHE A 52 7.46 -7.14 1.56
C PHE A 52 8.49 -7.24 0.44
N ALA A 53 9.53 -6.39 0.46
CA ALA A 53 10.61 -6.44 -0.52
C ALA A 53 11.29 -7.82 -0.50
N ILE A 54 11.71 -8.31 0.67
CA ILE A 54 12.31 -9.65 0.79
C ILE A 54 11.38 -10.73 0.27
N SER A 55 10.10 -10.71 0.68
CA SER A 55 9.14 -11.73 0.28
C SER A 55 8.92 -11.76 -1.23
N ILE A 56 8.77 -10.60 -1.88
CA ILE A 56 8.56 -10.55 -3.33
C ILE A 56 9.84 -10.89 -4.12
N SER A 57 11.03 -10.54 -3.61
CA SER A 57 12.30 -10.97 -4.21
C SER A 57 12.44 -12.49 -4.12
N VAL A 58 12.25 -13.07 -2.95
CA VAL A 58 12.31 -14.53 -2.74
C VAL A 58 11.29 -15.23 -3.62
N PHE A 59 10.06 -14.70 -3.68
CA PHE A 59 9.02 -15.26 -4.52
C PHE A 59 9.34 -15.16 -6.02
N ASN A 60 9.98 -14.08 -6.49
CA ASN A 60 10.46 -14.00 -7.87
C ASN A 60 11.60 -14.99 -8.13
N ILE A 61 12.55 -15.13 -7.20
CA ILE A 61 13.65 -16.10 -7.33
C ILE A 61 13.08 -17.52 -7.44
N LEU A 62 12.21 -17.91 -6.49
CA LEU A 62 11.49 -19.17 -6.56
C LEU A 62 10.66 -19.26 -7.84
N GLY A 63 10.06 -18.16 -8.26
CA GLY A 63 9.35 -17.98 -9.52
C GLY A 63 10.11 -18.50 -10.73
N TYR A 64 11.37 -18.09 -10.87
CA TYR A 64 12.22 -18.46 -12.00
C TYR A 64 12.99 -19.78 -11.82
N THR A 65 13.23 -20.22 -10.58
CA THR A 65 14.04 -21.41 -10.31
C THR A 65 13.22 -22.67 -10.03
N VAL A 66 12.04 -22.52 -9.45
CA VAL A 66 11.17 -23.62 -8.98
C VAL A 66 9.79 -23.54 -9.62
N LEU A 67 9.19 -22.35 -9.67
CA LEU A 67 7.91 -22.14 -10.33
C LEU A 67 8.15 -22.00 -11.84
N GLY A 68 7.09 -22.06 -12.63
CA GLY A 68 7.18 -22.09 -14.09
C GLY A 68 7.32 -20.73 -14.75
N PHE A 69 8.09 -19.78 -14.21
CA PHE A 69 8.16 -18.45 -14.83
C PHE A 69 8.85 -18.56 -16.19
N GLU A 70 8.06 -18.36 -17.24
CA GLU A 70 8.47 -18.55 -18.64
C GLU A 70 9.35 -17.41 -19.18
N HIS A 71 9.31 -16.24 -18.54
CA HIS A 71 10.11 -15.09 -18.98
C HIS A 71 11.62 -15.29 -18.73
N PRO A 72 12.48 -14.63 -19.52
CA PRO A 72 13.92 -14.67 -19.29
C PRO A 72 14.32 -14.14 -17.90
N TRP A 73 15.31 -14.79 -17.27
CA TRP A 73 15.78 -14.44 -15.92
C TRP A 73 16.39 -13.03 -15.82
N THR A 74 16.68 -12.39 -16.95
CA THR A 74 17.16 -11.01 -17.03
C THR A 74 16.05 -9.97 -16.85
N TRP A 75 14.79 -10.33 -17.11
CA TRP A 75 13.64 -9.42 -17.03
C TRP A 75 13.43 -8.78 -15.66
N PRO A 76 13.46 -9.50 -14.52
CA PRO A 76 13.35 -8.86 -13.21
C PRO A 76 14.50 -7.88 -12.96
N LEU A 77 15.71 -8.15 -13.45
CA LEU A 77 16.86 -7.26 -13.31
C LEU A 77 16.67 -5.98 -14.15
N PHE A 78 16.18 -6.10 -15.38
CA PHE A 78 15.86 -4.96 -16.22
C PHE A 78 14.70 -4.15 -15.65
N ALA A 79 13.65 -4.80 -15.13
CA ALA A 79 12.53 -4.12 -14.50
C ALA A 79 12.99 -3.31 -13.27
N LEU A 80 13.88 -3.89 -12.45
CA LEU A 80 14.50 -3.18 -11.33
C LEU A 80 15.36 -2.00 -11.80
N ALA A 81 16.20 -2.19 -12.82
CA ALA A 81 17.04 -1.13 -13.36
C ALA A 81 16.19 0.04 -13.89
N VAL A 82 15.20 -0.25 -14.74
CA VAL A 82 14.24 0.74 -15.25
C VAL A 82 13.52 1.44 -14.10
N GLY A 83 13.07 0.67 -13.11
CA GLY A 83 12.35 1.23 -11.96
C GLY A 83 13.21 2.17 -11.12
N TYR A 84 14.42 1.77 -10.77
CA TYR A 84 15.32 2.60 -9.98
C TYR A 84 15.73 3.87 -10.72
N VAL A 85 16.06 3.76 -12.01
CA VAL A 85 16.37 4.92 -12.85
C VAL A 85 15.17 5.86 -12.91
N ALA A 86 13.97 5.34 -13.17
CA ALA A 86 12.76 6.15 -13.24
C ALA A 86 12.46 6.86 -11.92
N GLU A 87 12.55 6.16 -10.77
CA GLU A 87 12.30 6.76 -9.46
C GLU A 87 13.32 7.87 -9.13
N ILE A 88 14.60 7.66 -9.44
CA ILE A 88 15.65 8.67 -9.23
C ILE A 88 15.40 9.90 -10.13
N VAL A 89 15.14 9.70 -11.42
CA VAL A 89 14.91 10.79 -12.37
C VAL A 89 13.66 11.59 -12.00
N ILE A 90 12.55 10.91 -11.72
CA ILE A 90 11.29 11.55 -11.34
C ILE A 90 11.45 12.33 -10.03
N GLU A 91 12.19 11.78 -9.07
CA GLU A 91 12.47 12.46 -7.81
C GLU A 91 13.38 13.67 -7.98
N LEU A 92 14.41 13.60 -8.83
CA LEU A 92 15.26 14.74 -9.16
C LEU A 92 14.43 15.88 -9.78
N VAL A 93 13.57 15.56 -10.76
CA VAL A 93 12.68 16.55 -11.38
C VAL A 93 11.69 17.11 -10.37
N SER A 94 11.08 16.27 -9.53
CA SER A 94 10.14 16.71 -8.49
C SER A 94 10.80 17.58 -7.44
N ALA A 95 12.02 17.24 -7.02
CA ALA A 95 12.79 17.97 -6.02
C ALA A 95 13.22 19.34 -6.56
N TRP A 96 13.70 19.39 -7.81
CA TRP A 96 14.01 20.62 -8.53
C TRP A 96 12.79 21.53 -8.65
N ALA A 97 11.65 21.00 -9.13
CA ALA A 97 10.43 21.78 -9.31
C ALA A 97 9.86 22.33 -7.98
N GLN A 98 10.03 21.59 -6.88
CA GLN A 98 9.55 21.98 -5.54
C GLN A 98 10.61 22.74 -4.72
N ARG A 99 11.79 23.00 -5.29
CA ARG A 99 12.94 23.63 -4.61
C ARG A 99 13.26 22.97 -3.25
N ARG A 100 13.17 21.64 -3.20
CA ARG A 100 13.48 20.83 -2.01
C ARG A 100 14.68 19.93 -2.31
N PRO A 101 15.44 19.48 -1.29
CA PRO A 101 16.41 18.43 -1.50
C PRO A 101 15.71 17.13 -1.93
N ALA A 102 16.41 16.35 -2.76
CA ALA A 102 15.93 15.05 -3.19
C ALA A 102 15.82 14.10 -1.99
N ALA A 103 14.78 13.27 -1.97
CA ALA A 103 14.46 12.41 -0.83
C ALA A 103 15.58 11.40 -0.55
N PHE A 104 16.28 10.93 -1.59
CA PHE A 104 17.35 9.94 -1.47
C PHE A 104 18.69 10.51 -0.99
N THR A 105 18.90 11.84 -1.02
CA THR A 105 20.17 12.45 -0.58
C THR A 105 20.24 12.62 0.94
N GLY A 106 19.11 12.46 1.65
CA GLY A 106 19.08 12.51 3.10
C GLY A 106 19.59 11.23 3.75
N ASN A 107 20.51 11.32 4.71
CA ASN A 107 21.00 10.18 5.52
C ASN A 107 21.88 9.16 4.74
N GLY A 108 22.56 9.59 3.67
CA GLY A 108 23.55 8.78 2.93
C GLY A 108 22.96 7.52 2.29
N ALA A 109 23.74 6.42 2.28
CA ALA A 109 23.32 5.14 1.70
C ALA A 109 22.01 4.58 2.28
N TRP A 110 21.73 4.88 3.56
CA TRP A 110 20.48 4.48 4.21
C TRP A 110 19.26 5.18 3.60
N GLY A 111 19.40 6.46 3.26
CA GLY A 111 18.37 7.24 2.56
C GLY A 111 18.04 6.63 1.22
N MET A 112 19.06 6.37 0.40
CA MET A 112 18.90 5.74 -0.91
C MET A 112 18.22 4.37 -0.81
N TYR A 113 18.68 3.50 0.11
CA TYR A 113 18.09 2.18 0.30
C TYR A 113 16.60 2.25 0.66
N THR A 114 16.26 3.04 1.69
CA THR A 114 14.87 3.16 2.14
C THR A 114 13.97 3.85 1.12
N PHE A 115 14.54 4.72 0.30
CA PHE A 115 13.86 5.38 -0.81
C PHE A 115 13.51 4.42 -1.95
N LEU A 116 14.43 3.51 -2.32
CA LEU A 116 14.23 2.55 -3.42
C LEU A 116 13.40 1.31 -3.05
N LEU A 117 13.23 1.00 -1.76
CA LEU A 117 12.47 -0.17 -1.30
C LEU A 117 11.04 -0.28 -1.91
N PRO A 118 10.19 0.78 -1.89
CA PRO A 118 8.87 0.70 -2.52
C PRO A 118 8.95 0.47 -4.03
N THR A 119 9.98 1.00 -4.69
CA THR A 119 10.21 0.87 -6.13
C THR A 119 10.63 -0.55 -6.48
N HIS A 120 11.46 -1.18 -5.65
CA HIS A 120 11.83 -2.60 -5.78
C HIS A 120 10.60 -3.49 -5.81
N ILE A 121 9.70 -3.31 -4.83
CA ILE A 121 8.44 -4.08 -4.75
C ILE A 121 7.58 -3.82 -6.00
N THR A 122 7.45 -2.55 -6.40
CA THR A 122 6.62 -2.14 -7.54
C THR A 122 7.12 -2.78 -8.83
N ALA A 123 8.42 -2.69 -9.11
CA ALA A 123 9.03 -3.18 -10.34
C ALA A 123 8.95 -4.71 -10.46
N LEU A 124 9.25 -5.44 -9.38
CA LEU A 124 9.10 -6.91 -9.38
C LEU A 124 7.65 -7.36 -9.51
N ALA A 125 6.70 -6.66 -8.86
CA ALA A 125 5.29 -6.97 -9.00
C ALA A 125 4.79 -6.78 -10.43
N VAL A 126 5.15 -5.66 -11.08
CA VAL A 126 4.77 -5.39 -12.47
C VAL A 126 5.37 -6.42 -13.42
N ASN A 127 6.66 -6.73 -13.27
CA ASN A 127 7.34 -7.74 -14.09
C ASN A 127 6.74 -9.13 -13.96
N MET A 128 6.37 -9.53 -12.74
CA MET A 128 5.85 -10.85 -12.46
C MET A 128 4.40 -11.04 -12.92
N LEU A 129 3.60 -9.96 -12.91
CA LEU A 129 2.15 -10.04 -13.13
C LEU A 129 1.71 -9.65 -14.55
N LEU A 130 2.60 -9.07 -15.35
CA LEU A 130 2.38 -8.85 -16.77
C LEU A 130 3.02 -9.96 -17.59
N TYR A 131 2.29 -10.41 -18.60
CA TYR A 131 2.76 -11.32 -19.61
C TYR A 131 2.83 -10.60 -20.96
N ALA A 132 4.04 -10.36 -21.44
CA ALA A 132 4.32 -9.58 -22.64
C ALA A 132 5.02 -10.40 -23.76
N ASN A 133 4.78 -11.72 -23.79
CA ASN A 133 5.44 -12.66 -24.71
C ASN A 133 6.97 -12.49 -24.63
N ASP A 134 7.63 -12.20 -25.77
CA ASP A 134 9.09 -12.01 -25.87
C ASP A 134 9.55 -10.55 -25.73
N LEU A 135 8.61 -9.61 -25.57
CA LEU A 135 8.90 -8.18 -25.60
C LEU A 135 8.95 -7.62 -24.17
N PHE A 136 10.13 -7.15 -23.76
CA PHE A 136 10.32 -6.57 -22.42
C PHE A 136 9.73 -5.15 -22.28
N TRP A 137 9.66 -4.38 -23.37
CA TRP A 137 9.33 -2.96 -23.30
C TRP A 137 7.94 -2.63 -22.71
N PRO A 138 6.86 -3.44 -22.84
CA PRO A 138 5.58 -3.14 -22.18
C PRO A 138 5.66 -3.28 -20.65
N ILE A 139 6.53 -4.16 -20.16
CA ILE A 139 6.85 -4.26 -18.73
C ILE A 139 7.59 -3.01 -18.28
N ALA A 140 8.61 -2.59 -19.04
CA ALA A 140 9.31 -1.34 -18.77
C ALA A 140 8.36 -0.14 -18.73
N PHE A 141 7.43 -0.05 -19.69
CA PHE A 141 6.36 0.95 -19.72
C PHE A 141 5.50 0.88 -18.44
N GLY A 142 5.02 -0.31 -18.06
CA GLY A 142 4.23 -0.51 -16.86
C GLY A 142 4.95 -0.06 -15.59
N VAL A 143 6.26 -0.33 -15.48
CA VAL A 143 7.09 0.09 -14.35
C VAL A 143 7.23 1.61 -14.29
N VAL A 144 7.51 2.26 -15.43
CA VAL A 144 7.63 3.73 -15.50
C VAL A 144 6.30 4.39 -15.14
N VAL A 145 5.17 3.90 -15.68
CA VAL A 145 3.83 4.41 -15.36
C VAL A 145 3.51 4.22 -13.88
N ALA A 146 3.80 3.05 -13.31
CA ALA A 146 3.59 2.77 -11.90
C ALA A 146 4.33 3.76 -10.99
N ILE A 147 5.59 4.04 -11.30
CA ILE A 147 6.43 4.96 -10.53
C ILE A 147 5.97 6.41 -10.71
N GLY A 148 5.71 6.83 -11.95
CA GLY A 148 5.19 8.16 -12.24
C GLY A 148 3.85 8.43 -11.55
N ALA A 149 2.98 7.41 -11.44
CA ALA A 149 1.70 7.57 -10.76
C ALA A 149 1.83 7.97 -9.29
N LYS A 150 2.91 7.57 -8.58
CA LYS A 150 3.16 7.98 -7.19
C LYS A 150 3.37 9.48 -7.03
N THR A 151 3.95 10.12 -8.05
CA THR A 151 4.26 11.56 -8.01
C THR A 151 3.12 12.39 -8.60
N VAL A 152 2.49 11.91 -9.68
CA VAL A 152 1.40 12.60 -10.38
C VAL A 152 0.08 12.51 -9.61
N PHE A 153 -0.35 11.31 -9.21
CA PHE A 153 -1.68 11.09 -8.64
C PHE A 153 -1.67 11.15 -7.12
N ARG A 154 -1.65 12.38 -6.60
CA ARG A 154 -1.72 12.65 -5.16
C ARG A 154 -3.02 13.36 -4.78
N ALA A 155 -3.57 13.01 -3.63
CA ALA A 155 -4.75 13.64 -3.04
C ALA A 155 -4.43 14.21 -1.65
N PRO A 156 -5.07 15.32 -1.25
CA PRO A 156 -4.92 15.91 0.08
C PRO A 156 -5.69 15.08 1.12
N ILE A 157 -5.07 14.02 1.63
CA ILE A 157 -5.67 13.14 2.64
C ILE A 157 -5.25 13.63 4.04
N LYS A 158 -6.22 14.12 4.82
CA LYS A 158 -5.99 14.64 6.18
C LYS A 158 -4.86 15.69 6.24
N GLY A 159 -4.85 16.62 5.30
CA GLY A 159 -3.88 17.73 5.24
C GLY A 159 -2.49 17.36 4.71
N ARG A 160 -2.23 16.09 4.35
CA ARG A 160 -0.98 15.67 3.69
C ARG A 160 -1.25 15.19 2.27
N SER A 161 -0.43 15.63 1.32
CA SER A 161 -0.45 15.11 -0.05
C SER A 161 0.08 13.67 -0.06
N ARG A 162 -0.76 12.71 -0.45
CA ARG A 162 -0.43 11.28 -0.50
C ARG A 162 -0.91 10.68 -1.81
N HIS A 163 -0.15 9.74 -2.35
CA HIS A 163 -0.65 8.94 -3.47
C HIS A 163 -1.85 8.12 -3.02
N PHE A 164 -2.84 7.97 -3.90
CA PHE A 164 -4.06 7.21 -3.61
C PHE A 164 -4.24 5.99 -4.51
N LEU A 165 -3.50 5.90 -5.62
CA LEU A 165 -3.46 4.73 -6.49
C LEU A 165 -2.36 3.77 -6.05
N ASN A 166 -2.66 2.47 -6.08
CA ASN A 166 -1.65 1.42 -5.92
C ASN A 166 -0.72 1.49 -7.15
N PRO A 167 0.59 1.78 -6.97
CA PRO A 167 1.51 2.02 -8.07
C PRO A 167 1.60 0.86 -9.06
N SER A 168 1.89 -0.35 -8.57
CA SER A 168 2.05 -1.52 -9.44
C SER A 168 0.73 -1.89 -10.13
N ASN A 169 -0.38 -1.85 -9.40
CA ASN A 169 -1.69 -2.12 -9.97
C ASN A 169 -2.08 -1.12 -11.06
N PHE A 170 -1.79 0.17 -10.84
CA PHE A 170 -2.07 1.20 -11.83
C PHE A 170 -1.19 1.04 -13.07
N GLY A 171 0.11 0.75 -12.88
CA GLY A 171 1.01 0.41 -13.99
C GLY A 171 0.48 -0.74 -14.84
N ILE A 172 0.11 -1.87 -14.20
CA ILE A 172 -0.49 -3.02 -14.86
C ILE A 172 -1.78 -2.63 -15.60
N THR A 173 -2.67 -1.88 -14.94
CA THR A 173 -3.94 -1.42 -15.53
C THR A 173 -3.69 -0.62 -16.80
N VAL A 174 -2.78 0.36 -16.77
CA VAL A 174 -2.51 1.20 -17.94
C VAL A 174 -1.82 0.41 -19.04
N THR A 175 -0.91 -0.52 -18.71
CA THR A 175 -0.29 -1.41 -19.72
C THR A 175 -1.33 -2.26 -20.44
N LEU A 176 -2.27 -2.87 -19.71
CA LEU A 176 -3.33 -3.71 -20.30
C LEU A 176 -4.31 -2.90 -21.17
N LEU A 177 -4.53 -1.62 -20.84
CA LEU A 177 -5.35 -0.71 -21.65
C LEU A 177 -4.61 -0.19 -22.88
N ALA A 178 -3.29 0.05 -22.77
CA ALA A 178 -2.46 0.58 -23.85
C ALA A 178 -2.08 -0.50 -24.88
N PHE A 179 -1.92 -1.76 -24.44
CA PHE A 179 -1.49 -2.87 -25.28
C PHE A 179 -2.47 -4.02 -25.18
N SER A 180 -3.35 -4.12 -26.18
CA SER A 180 -4.38 -5.16 -26.24
C SER A 180 -3.84 -6.59 -26.36
N TRP A 181 -2.56 -6.74 -26.69
CA TRP A 181 -1.87 -8.03 -26.81
C TRP A 181 -1.10 -8.44 -25.55
N VAL A 182 -0.95 -7.53 -24.57
CA VAL A 182 -0.34 -7.84 -23.28
C VAL A 182 -1.40 -8.43 -22.37
N ASN A 183 -1.04 -9.50 -21.66
CA ASN A 183 -1.92 -10.21 -20.77
C ASN A 183 -1.44 -10.11 -19.32
N VAL A 184 -2.28 -10.57 -18.40
CA VAL A 184 -1.85 -10.86 -17.03
C VAL A 184 -1.15 -12.22 -17.02
N ALA A 185 -0.14 -12.37 -16.16
CA ALA A 185 0.56 -13.63 -15.91
C ALA A 185 -0.44 -14.80 -15.75
N PRO A 186 -0.33 -15.84 -16.58
CA PRO A 186 -1.28 -16.93 -16.57
C PRO A 186 -1.15 -17.76 -15.29
N PRO A 187 -2.24 -18.39 -14.80
CA PRO A 187 -2.21 -19.13 -13.53
C PRO A 187 -1.19 -20.27 -13.49
N TYR A 188 -0.94 -20.96 -14.61
CA TYR A 188 0.01 -22.07 -14.70
C TYR A 188 1.46 -21.64 -14.42
N GLN A 189 1.81 -20.38 -14.68
CA GLN A 189 3.14 -19.83 -14.47
C GLN A 189 3.63 -20.04 -13.02
N PHE A 190 2.70 -20.13 -12.06
CA PHE A 190 3.02 -20.30 -10.64
C PHE A 190 3.08 -21.76 -10.18
N THR A 191 2.77 -22.74 -11.04
CA THR A 191 2.65 -24.15 -10.65
C THR A 191 3.23 -25.15 -11.65
N GLU A 192 3.62 -24.73 -12.87
CA GLU A 192 4.04 -25.61 -13.98
C GLU A 192 5.06 -26.69 -13.58
N ASN A 193 6.16 -26.30 -12.92
CA ASN A 193 7.27 -27.20 -12.60
C ASN A 193 7.11 -27.90 -11.24
N VAL A 194 5.92 -27.82 -10.64
CA VAL A 194 5.66 -28.26 -9.27
C VAL A 194 4.66 -29.43 -9.28
N PRO A 195 4.95 -30.54 -8.58
CA PRO A 195 4.00 -31.65 -8.47
C PRO A 195 2.64 -31.20 -7.96
N ASP A 196 1.54 -31.78 -8.46
CA ASP A 196 0.16 -31.39 -8.15
C ASP A 196 -0.13 -31.23 -6.64
N MET A 197 0.44 -32.12 -5.82
CA MET A 197 0.30 -32.06 -4.35
C MET A 197 0.92 -30.80 -3.73
N ILE A 198 2.03 -30.31 -4.30
CA ILE A 198 2.71 -29.09 -3.86
C ILE A 198 2.06 -27.87 -4.51
N ALA A 199 1.59 -27.97 -5.75
CA ALA A 199 0.88 -26.90 -6.46
C ALA A 199 -0.36 -26.42 -5.71
N LEU A 200 -1.10 -27.32 -5.06
CA LEU A 200 -2.23 -26.99 -4.18
C LEU A 200 -1.78 -26.26 -2.89
N GLY A 201 -0.56 -26.54 -2.40
CA GLY A 201 0.01 -25.92 -1.21
C GLY A 201 0.58 -24.51 -1.45
N VAL A 202 1.05 -24.21 -2.66
CA VAL A 202 1.68 -22.91 -2.99
C VAL A 202 0.75 -21.71 -2.70
N PRO A 203 -0.51 -21.65 -3.19
CA PRO A 203 -1.44 -20.58 -2.83
C PRO A 203 -1.66 -20.48 -1.33
N LEU A 204 -1.76 -21.61 -0.61
CA LEU A 204 -1.99 -21.63 0.83
C LEU A 204 -0.80 -21.05 1.62
N ILE A 205 0.43 -21.40 1.24
CA ILE A 205 1.66 -20.88 1.85
C ILE A 205 1.76 -19.36 1.64
N ILE A 206 1.54 -18.90 0.41
CA ILE A 206 1.59 -17.46 0.09
C ILE A 206 0.47 -16.72 0.84
N LEU A 207 -0.73 -17.31 0.91
CA LEU A 207 -1.86 -16.73 1.61
C LEU A 207 -1.59 -16.62 3.11
N THR A 208 -1.09 -17.68 3.74
CA THR A 208 -0.78 -17.68 5.18
C THR A 208 0.35 -16.71 5.50
N ALA A 209 1.46 -16.76 4.76
CA ALA A 209 2.58 -15.82 4.93
C ALA A 209 2.13 -14.36 4.74
N GLY A 210 1.38 -14.08 3.68
CA GLY A 210 0.85 -12.75 3.38
C GLY A 210 -0.17 -12.27 4.43
N THR A 211 -1.05 -13.15 4.90
CA THR A 211 -2.07 -12.80 5.91
C THR A 211 -1.41 -12.52 7.25
N VAL A 212 -0.40 -13.30 7.65
CA VAL A 212 0.37 -13.04 8.88
C VAL A 212 1.09 -11.70 8.81
N LEU A 213 1.70 -11.38 7.67
CA LEU A 213 2.35 -10.09 7.45
C LEU A 213 1.33 -8.94 7.55
N ASN A 214 0.15 -9.12 6.95
CA ASN A 214 -0.91 -8.13 6.98
C ASN A 214 -1.58 -7.97 8.36
N ALA A 215 -1.68 -9.06 9.13
CA ALA A 215 -2.23 -9.04 10.48
C ALA A 215 -1.27 -8.37 11.48
N LYS A 216 0.03 -8.71 11.42
CA LYS A 216 1.01 -8.25 12.40
C LYS A 216 1.58 -6.86 12.10
N LEU A 217 1.77 -6.49 10.83
CA LEU A 217 2.51 -5.27 10.48
C LEU A 217 1.66 -4.16 9.86
N THR A 218 0.62 -4.49 9.08
CA THR A 218 -0.13 -3.49 8.31
C THR A 218 -1.55 -3.25 8.83
N GLY A 219 -2.10 -4.17 9.62
CA GLY A 219 -3.44 -4.05 10.21
C GLY A 219 -4.55 -4.08 9.16
N ARG A 220 -4.41 -4.90 8.12
CA ARG A 220 -5.30 -4.93 6.93
C ARG A 220 -6.28 -6.10 6.88
N VAL A 221 -6.48 -6.81 8.00
CA VAL A 221 -7.33 -8.01 8.06
C VAL A 221 -8.78 -7.70 7.67
N LEU A 222 -9.37 -6.61 8.18
CA LEU A 222 -10.76 -6.25 7.85
C LEU A 222 -10.95 -5.89 6.37
N LEU A 223 -9.91 -5.38 5.71
CA LEU A 223 -9.92 -5.18 4.27
C LEU A 223 -9.99 -6.52 3.53
N ILE A 224 -9.16 -7.48 3.93
CA ILE A 224 -9.13 -8.83 3.34
C ILE A 224 -10.49 -9.50 3.54
N VAL A 225 -11.07 -9.41 4.74
CA VAL A 225 -12.40 -9.96 5.03
C VAL A 225 -13.48 -9.32 4.16
N GLY A 226 -13.49 -8.00 4.00
CA GLY A 226 -14.44 -7.32 3.12
C GLY A 226 -14.27 -7.68 1.65
N TRP A 227 -13.02 -7.80 1.19
CA TRP A 227 -12.70 -8.23 -0.18
C TRP A 227 -13.12 -9.67 -0.46
N VAL A 228 -12.66 -10.62 0.33
CA VAL A 228 -12.95 -12.05 0.15
C VAL A 228 -14.42 -12.35 0.38
N GLY A 229 -15.01 -11.80 1.45
CA GLY A 229 -16.43 -11.95 1.74
C GLY A 229 -17.29 -11.33 0.65
N GLY A 230 -16.97 -10.10 0.22
CA GLY A 230 -17.64 -9.45 -0.90
C GLY A 230 -17.49 -10.24 -2.21
N PHE A 231 -16.33 -10.86 -2.45
CA PHE A 231 -16.07 -11.68 -3.63
C PHE A 231 -16.97 -12.93 -3.66
N VAL A 232 -17.10 -13.62 -2.52
CA VAL A 232 -18.01 -14.77 -2.41
C VAL A 232 -19.46 -14.34 -2.59
N ILE A 233 -19.87 -13.24 -1.94
CA ILE A 233 -21.24 -12.72 -2.06
C ILE A 233 -21.57 -12.35 -3.50
N GLN A 234 -20.70 -11.61 -4.21
CA GLN A 234 -20.97 -11.28 -5.62
C GLN A 234 -21.00 -12.52 -6.52
N ALA A 235 -20.19 -13.56 -6.23
CA ALA A 235 -20.20 -14.80 -6.99
C ALA A 235 -21.53 -15.54 -6.80
N LEU A 236 -22.06 -15.59 -5.58
CA LEU A 236 -23.38 -16.13 -5.27
C LEU A 236 -24.50 -15.34 -5.96
N VAL A 237 -24.45 -14.01 -5.89
CA VAL A 237 -25.41 -13.15 -6.60
C VAL A 237 -25.37 -13.40 -8.11
N ARG A 238 -24.17 -13.55 -8.69
CA ARG A 238 -24.03 -13.87 -10.12
C ARG A 238 -24.55 -15.25 -10.48
N HIS A 239 -24.35 -16.23 -9.60
CA HIS A 239 -24.91 -17.57 -9.76
C HIS A 239 -26.45 -17.56 -9.72
N LEU A 240 -27.04 -16.82 -8.79
CA LEU A 240 -28.51 -16.80 -8.60
C LEU A 240 -29.27 -16.00 -9.67
N ILE A 241 -28.66 -14.98 -10.26
CA ILE A 241 -29.34 -14.07 -11.20
C ILE A 241 -29.03 -14.39 -12.66
N TRP A 242 -27.79 -14.79 -12.97
CA TRP A 242 -27.33 -15.04 -14.34
C TRP A 242 -26.92 -16.50 -14.58
N ASP A 243 -27.26 -17.41 -13.66
CA ASP A 243 -26.96 -18.85 -13.75
C ASP A 243 -25.49 -19.18 -13.99
N VAL A 244 -24.58 -18.29 -13.58
CA VAL A 244 -23.13 -18.50 -13.70
C VAL A 244 -22.74 -19.70 -12.85
N ALA A 245 -21.93 -20.61 -13.40
CA ALA A 245 -21.41 -21.76 -12.65
C ALA A 245 -20.62 -21.30 -11.41
N LEU A 246 -21.18 -21.57 -10.21
CA LEU A 246 -20.64 -21.06 -8.95
C LEU A 246 -19.18 -21.47 -8.73
N TRP A 247 -18.85 -22.73 -9.00
CA TRP A 247 -17.49 -23.25 -8.88
C TRP A 247 -16.52 -22.59 -9.85
N GLY A 248 -16.96 -22.25 -11.06
CA GLY A 248 -16.17 -21.46 -12.02
C GLY A 248 -15.93 -20.03 -11.51
N ALA A 249 -16.96 -19.40 -10.94
CA ALA A 249 -16.85 -18.05 -10.38
C ALA A 249 -15.93 -17.99 -9.16
N LEU A 250 -15.96 -19.00 -8.29
CA LEU A 250 -15.10 -19.11 -7.10
C LEU A 250 -13.71 -19.68 -7.43
N GLY A 251 -13.54 -20.35 -8.57
CA GLY A 251 -12.27 -20.94 -8.99
C GLY A 251 -11.12 -19.94 -9.05
N MET A 252 -11.40 -18.65 -9.29
CA MET A 252 -10.36 -17.62 -9.24
C MET A 252 -9.69 -17.51 -7.86
N MET A 253 -10.40 -17.81 -6.76
CA MET A 253 -9.88 -17.69 -5.39
C MET A 253 -8.77 -18.70 -5.08
N THR A 254 -8.71 -19.83 -5.80
CA THR A 254 -7.67 -20.85 -5.61
C THR A 254 -6.37 -20.48 -6.34
N GLY A 255 -6.42 -19.54 -7.27
CA GLY A 255 -5.28 -19.12 -8.07
C GLY A 255 -4.26 -18.28 -7.29
N VAL A 256 -2.97 -18.51 -7.57
CA VAL A 256 -1.86 -17.75 -6.97
C VAL A 256 -1.99 -16.25 -7.26
N ALA A 257 -2.47 -15.86 -8.44
CA ALA A 257 -2.71 -14.46 -8.78
C ALA A 257 -3.71 -13.77 -7.83
N PHE A 258 -4.79 -14.46 -7.44
CA PHE A 258 -5.77 -13.93 -6.48
C PHE A 258 -5.15 -13.77 -5.08
N VAL A 259 -4.34 -14.74 -4.66
CA VAL A 259 -3.63 -14.69 -3.37
C VAL A 259 -2.62 -13.55 -3.33
N LEU A 260 -1.83 -13.39 -4.39
CA LEU A 260 -0.85 -12.30 -4.52
C LEU A 260 -1.55 -10.94 -4.54
N PHE A 261 -2.62 -10.81 -5.33
CA PHE A 261 -3.44 -9.61 -5.35
C PHE A 261 -3.98 -9.27 -3.96
N THR A 262 -4.52 -10.28 -3.25
CA THR A 262 -5.11 -10.11 -1.92
C THR A 262 -4.08 -9.68 -0.87
N ASN A 263 -2.86 -10.21 -0.93
CA ASN A 263 -1.86 -9.98 0.12
C ASN A 263 -0.87 -8.85 -0.16
N TYR A 264 -0.65 -8.52 -1.43
CA TYR A 264 0.41 -7.59 -1.85
C TYR A 264 -0.10 -6.38 -2.64
N MET A 265 -1.35 -6.40 -3.12
CA MET A 265 -1.90 -5.29 -3.91
C MET A 265 -3.05 -4.58 -3.21
N ILE A 266 -4.16 -5.28 -2.95
CA ILE A 266 -5.34 -4.65 -2.37
C ILE A 266 -5.09 -4.16 -0.93
N THR A 267 -4.15 -4.76 -0.21
CA THR A 267 -3.77 -4.41 1.18
C THR A 267 -2.68 -3.35 1.28
N ASP A 268 -2.27 -2.71 0.17
CA ASP A 268 -1.23 -1.67 0.20
C ASP A 268 -1.59 -0.56 1.20
N PRO A 269 -0.80 -0.38 2.28
CA PRO A 269 -1.13 0.57 3.33
C PRO A 269 -1.07 2.02 2.86
N GLY A 270 -0.37 2.33 1.77
CA GLY A 270 -0.30 3.68 1.19
C GLY A 270 -1.65 4.12 0.62
N THR A 271 -2.42 3.19 0.09
CA THR A 271 -3.58 3.46 -0.77
C THR A 271 -4.88 3.02 -0.16
N THR A 272 -4.87 2.39 1.02
CA THR A 272 -6.06 1.87 1.73
C THR A 272 -6.42 2.69 2.98
N PRO A 273 -7.72 2.74 3.39
CA PRO A 273 -8.15 3.59 4.51
C PRO A 273 -7.61 3.08 5.85
N PRO A 274 -7.25 3.93 6.82
CA PRO A 274 -6.67 3.46 8.07
C PRO A 274 -7.67 2.77 9.01
N SER A 275 -8.94 3.21 9.05
CA SER A 275 -9.94 2.71 10.00
C SER A 275 -10.54 1.37 9.55
N GLY A 276 -10.74 0.44 10.50
CA GLY A 276 -11.20 -0.92 10.22
C GLY A 276 -12.54 -1.00 9.46
N ARG A 277 -13.54 -0.20 9.83
CA ARG A 277 -14.81 -0.14 9.08
C ARG A 277 -14.63 0.35 7.64
N ALA A 278 -13.79 1.37 7.43
CA ALA A 278 -13.53 1.90 6.10
C ALA A 278 -12.68 0.92 5.25
N GLN A 279 -11.82 0.13 5.89
CA GLN A 279 -11.11 -0.97 5.24
C GLN A 279 -12.07 -2.04 4.71
N PHE A 280 -13.03 -2.47 5.54
CA PHE A 280 -14.05 -3.44 5.14
C PHE A 280 -14.90 -2.91 3.97
N ILE A 281 -15.37 -1.65 4.06
CA ILE A 281 -16.13 -1.00 2.99
C ILE A 281 -15.29 -0.90 1.72
N PHE A 282 -14.01 -0.54 1.84
CA PHE A 282 -13.10 -0.47 0.69
C PHE A 282 -12.96 -1.83 0.00
N GLY A 283 -12.63 -2.89 0.76
CA GLY A 283 -12.51 -4.25 0.21
C GLY A 283 -13.82 -4.73 -0.44
N SER A 284 -14.95 -4.51 0.23
CA SER A 284 -16.28 -4.86 -0.29
C SER A 284 -16.63 -4.08 -1.56
N SER A 285 -16.21 -2.81 -1.64
CA SER A 285 -16.42 -1.98 -2.85
C SER A 285 -15.61 -2.50 -4.03
N VAL A 286 -14.36 -2.96 -3.81
CA VAL A 286 -13.56 -3.58 -4.88
C VAL A 286 -14.24 -4.85 -5.37
N ALA A 287 -14.78 -5.68 -4.48
CA ALA A 287 -15.53 -6.89 -4.87
C ALA A 287 -16.81 -6.56 -5.63
N ALA A 288 -17.54 -5.52 -5.23
CA ALA A 288 -18.74 -5.07 -5.95
C ALA A 288 -18.40 -4.58 -7.36
N VAL A 289 -17.37 -3.74 -7.52
CA VAL A 289 -16.93 -3.27 -8.84
C VAL A 289 -16.43 -4.44 -9.69
N TYR A 290 -15.69 -5.39 -9.10
CA TYR A 290 -15.30 -6.62 -9.77
C TYR A 290 -16.53 -7.38 -10.31
N GLY A 291 -17.56 -7.58 -9.49
CA GLY A 291 -18.79 -8.26 -9.91
C GLY A 291 -19.50 -7.55 -11.06
N VAL A 292 -19.61 -6.21 -11.01
CA VAL A 292 -20.21 -5.40 -12.09
C VAL A 292 -19.44 -5.54 -13.39
N LEU A 293 -18.11 -5.43 -13.33
CA LEU A 293 -17.27 -5.57 -14.51
C LEU A 293 -17.31 -6.99 -15.09
N MET A 294 -17.43 -8.03 -14.26
CA MET A 294 -17.62 -9.41 -14.71
C MET A 294 -18.94 -9.58 -15.47
N VAL A 295 -20.04 -8.98 -15.00
CA VAL A 295 -21.33 -9.00 -15.72
C VAL A 295 -21.21 -8.28 -17.07
N ALA A 296 -20.40 -7.23 -17.15
CA ALA A 296 -20.08 -6.53 -18.38
C ALA A 296 -19.03 -7.26 -19.27
N ASN A 297 -18.63 -8.50 -18.91
CA ASN A 297 -17.65 -9.31 -19.63
C ASN A 297 -16.27 -8.65 -19.79
N VAL A 298 -15.86 -7.82 -18.82
CA VAL A 298 -14.55 -7.17 -18.84
C VAL A 298 -13.48 -8.08 -18.25
N VAL A 299 -12.42 -8.34 -19.04
CA VAL A 299 -11.24 -9.11 -18.64
C VAL A 299 -10.30 -8.33 -17.69
N TYR A 300 -9.40 -9.04 -17.01
CA TYR A 300 -8.42 -8.48 -16.04
C TYR A 300 -9.03 -7.68 -14.88
N THR A 301 -10.23 -8.10 -14.50
CA THR A 301 -11.18 -7.39 -13.66
C THR A 301 -10.63 -7.03 -12.27
N LEU A 302 -9.74 -7.86 -11.70
CA LEU A 302 -9.09 -7.59 -10.40
C LEU A 302 -8.35 -6.25 -10.41
N PHE A 303 -7.51 -6.02 -11.43
CA PHE A 303 -6.68 -4.83 -11.53
C PHE A 303 -7.52 -3.58 -11.80
N PHE A 304 -8.50 -3.70 -12.70
CA PHE A 304 -9.40 -2.61 -13.03
C PHE A 304 -10.28 -2.22 -11.84
N ALA A 305 -10.83 -3.19 -11.11
CA ALA A 305 -11.70 -2.92 -9.97
C ALA A 305 -11.01 -2.08 -8.88
N VAL A 306 -9.79 -2.48 -8.46
CA VAL A 306 -9.08 -1.71 -7.44
C VAL A 306 -8.58 -0.36 -7.97
N THR A 307 -8.20 -0.25 -9.24
CA THR A 307 -7.88 1.05 -9.86
C THR A 307 -9.08 1.99 -9.81
N ILE A 308 -10.27 1.52 -10.21
CA ILE A 308 -11.51 2.31 -10.20
C ILE A 308 -11.86 2.77 -8.78
N VAL A 309 -11.82 1.87 -7.79
CA VAL A 309 -12.16 2.21 -6.40
C VAL A 309 -11.13 3.17 -5.79
N CYS A 310 -9.83 2.96 -6.04
CA CYS A 310 -8.79 3.90 -5.63
C CYS A 310 -9.01 5.26 -6.27
N PHE A 311 -9.34 5.32 -7.55
CA PHE A 311 -9.62 6.56 -8.28
C PHE A 311 -10.85 7.28 -7.72
N ALA A 312 -11.96 6.57 -7.51
CA ALA A 312 -13.17 7.11 -6.90
C ALA A 312 -12.88 7.69 -5.50
N ARG A 313 -12.09 7.00 -4.68
CA ARG A 313 -11.66 7.51 -3.38
C ARG A 313 -10.76 8.74 -3.51
N GLY A 314 -9.81 8.74 -4.45
CA GLY A 314 -8.94 9.89 -4.73
C GLY A 314 -9.76 11.14 -5.10
N ALA A 315 -10.72 10.96 -6.01
CA ALA A 315 -11.68 11.97 -6.43
C ALA A 315 -12.53 12.48 -5.25
N TYR A 316 -13.00 11.59 -4.37
CA TYR A 316 -13.72 11.97 -3.15
C TYR A 316 -12.89 12.92 -2.26
N TRP A 317 -11.61 12.62 -2.03
CA TRP A 317 -10.75 13.50 -1.22
C TRP A 317 -10.48 14.85 -1.88
N TRP A 318 -10.32 14.87 -3.20
CA TRP A 318 -10.21 16.10 -3.97
C TRP A 318 -11.48 16.95 -3.89
N ALA A 319 -12.65 16.34 -4.06
CA ALA A 319 -13.94 17.02 -3.96
C ALA A 319 -14.13 17.62 -2.55
N ARG A 320 -13.86 16.83 -1.49
CA ARG A 320 -13.95 17.29 -0.10
C ARG A 320 -13.03 18.48 0.18
N TRP A 321 -11.80 18.43 -0.32
CA TRP A 321 -10.85 19.54 -0.18
C TRP A 321 -11.32 20.79 -0.93
N ALA A 322 -11.86 20.64 -2.14
CA ALA A 322 -12.40 21.77 -2.91
C ALA A 322 -13.60 22.41 -2.20
N LEU A 323 -14.50 21.60 -1.64
CA LEU A 323 -15.63 22.06 -0.83
C LEU A 323 -15.19 22.78 0.45
N GLN A 324 -14.19 22.25 1.16
CA GLN A 324 -13.63 22.89 2.36
C GLN A 324 -13.00 24.25 2.03
N ARG A 325 -12.20 24.33 0.97
CA ARG A 325 -11.62 25.59 0.50
C ARG A 325 -12.66 26.63 0.11
N ARG A 326 -13.78 26.21 -0.50
CA ARG A 326 -14.89 27.11 -0.81
C ARG A 326 -15.54 27.68 0.46
N ARG A 327 -15.79 26.83 1.46
CA ARG A 327 -16.34 27.26 2.77
C ARG A 327 -15.39 28.20 3.52
N GLU A 328 -14.10 27.91 3.51
CA GLU A 328 -13.08 28.77 4.14
C GLU A 328 -12.97 30.14 3.47
N ARG A 329 -13.15 30.22 2.14
CA ARG A 329 -13.19 31.50 1.40
C ARG A 329 -14.48 32.30 1.66
N GLN A 330 -15.58 31.64 2.02
CA GLN A 330 -16.87 32.30 2.27
C GLN A 330 -17.01 32.80 3.72
N ARG A 331 -16.35 32.15 4.69
CA ARG A 331 -16.36 32.55 6.12
C ARG A 331 -16.01 34.02 6.39
N PRO A 332 -14.98 34.64 5.79
CA PRO A 332 -14.67 36.05 6.01
C PRO A 332 -15.77 36.99 5.52
N VAL A 333 -16.41 36.66 4.40
CA VAL A 333 -17.49 37.46 3.80
C VAL A 333 -18.76 37.37 4.66
N GLU A 334 -19.05 36.19 5.20
CA GLU A 334 -20.16 35.96 6.11
C GLU A 334 -19.95 36.66 7.46
N LEU A 335 -18.73 36.60 8.01
CA LEU A 335 -18.37 37.30 9.26
C LEU A 335 -18.46 38.83 9.12
N MET A 336 -17.99 39.36 7.98
CA MET A 336 -18.14 40.79 7.66
C MET A 336 -19.62 41.19 7.50
N ARG A 337 -20.47 40.35 6.89
CA ARG A 337 -21.92 40.59 6.83
C ARG A 337 -22.59 40.57 8.21
N THR A 338 -22.23 39.62 9.07
CA THR A 338 -22.80 39.55 10.43
C THR A 338 -22.35 40.71 11.32
N LEU A 339 -21.12 41.22 11.15
CA LEU A 339 -20.64 42.39 11.88
C LEU A 339 -21.21 43.71 11.31
N ALA A 340 -21.63 43.73 10.05
CA ALA A 340 -22.23 44.89 9.40
C ALA A 340 -23.76 44.98 9.56
N GLN A 341 -24.41 43.97 10.15
CA GLN A 341 -25.83 44.07 10.53
C GLN A 341 -25.95 44.94 11.79
N PRO A 342 -26.67 46.06 11.76
CA PRO A 342 -26.93 46.85 12.96
C PRO A 342 -27.66 45.98 13.97
N ALA A 343 -27.27 46.04 15.24
CA ALA A 343 -28.07 45.47 16.32
C ALA A 343 -29.48 46.05 16.22
N ALA A 344 -30.45 45.21 15.84
CA ALA A 344 -31.85 45.59 15.89
C ALA A 344 -32.18 45.85 17.36
N GLY A 345 -32.36 47.13 17.68
CA GLY A 345 -32.75 47.61 19.00
C GLY A 345 -34.19 47.29 19.35
#